data_AF-A0A9Q5CF31-F1
#
_entry.id   AF-A0A9Q5CF31-F1
#
_cell.length_a   1.000
_cell.length_b   1.000
_cell.length_c   1.000
_cell.angle_alpha   90.00
_cell.angle_beta   90.00
_cell.angle_gamma   90.00
#
_symmetry.space_group_name_H-M   'P 1'
#
loop_
_entity.id
_entity.type
_entity.pdbx_description
1 polymer ?
#
loop_
_entity_poly.entity_id
_entity_poly.type
_entity_poly.pdbx_seq_one_letter_code
_entity_poly.pdbx_strand_id
1 'polypeptide(L)'
;MKKLTPLSLALFLMTASSHSMAEMSVDHSKMTQQDHEMMMKHLGMAEEEATPIVNDQRELVLFPEAEYHLTLQNMRDHLRGVNLALMNVASGDYVKAAEAIEQHLGFGNSHGANGLHSAREYMPSGMQMLGHGMHTKANALATTLRDAEITEDSQEIFLKMADLTSQCVACHDAYRLGAE
;
A
#
# COMPACT_ATOMS: atom_id res chain seq x y z
N MET A 1 39.42 -20.03 2.57
CA MET A 1 39.98 -19.83 1.22
C MET A 1 39.18 -20.63 0.20
N LYS A 2 38.17 -20.01 -0.44
CA LYS A 2 37.50 -20.54 -1.63
C LYS A 2 37.46 -19.41 -2.67
N LYS A 3 37.92 -19.72 -3.87
CA LYS A 3 38.37 -18.79 -4.90
C LYS A 3 37.18 -18.11 -5.60
N LEU A 4 37.25 -16.79 -5.75
CA LEU A 4 36.39 -16.01 -6.66
C LEU A 4 36.88 -16.23 -8.10
N THR A 5 35.97 -16.50 -9.03
CA THR A 5 36.21 -16.47 -10.48
C THR A 5 35.64 -15.18 -11.08
N PRO A 6 36.39 -14.45 -11.94
CA PRO A 6 35.91 -13.21 -12.55
C PRO A 6 35.11 -13.51 -13.81
N LEU A 7 33.89 -12.98 -13.89
CA LEU A 7 33.08 -13.01 -15.11
C LEU A 7 33.57 -11.90 -16.05
N SER A 8 34.00 -12.30 -17.25
CA SER A 8 34.63 -11.43 -18.26
C SER A 8 33.63 -10.46 -18.89
N LEU A 9 34.05 -9.19 -18.97
CA LEU A 9 33.40 -8.11 -19.68
C LEU A 9 33.70 -8.24 -21.19
N ALA A 10 32.71 -8.62 -21.99
CA ALA A 10 32.83 -8.64 -23.45
C ALA A 10 32.19 -7.37 -24.04
N LEU A 11 33.03 -6.44 -24.50
CA LEU A 11 32.63 -5.22 -25.20
C LEU A 11 32.37 -5.55 -26.68
N PHE A 12 31.10 -5.58 -27.09
CA PHE A 12 30.70 -5.77 -28.49
C PHE A 12 30.63 -4.41 -29.20
N LEU A 13 31.62 -4.14 -30.06
CA LEU A 13 31.61 -3.04 -31.02
C LEU A 13 30.73 -3.44 -32.23
N MET A 14 29.51 -2.92 -32.28
CA MET A 14 28.62 -3.05 -33.44
C MET A 14 28.87 -1.89 -34.40
N THR A 15 29.41 -2.20 -35.57
CA THR A 15 29.58 -1.26 -36.69
C THR A 15 28.24 -1.03 -37.39
N ALA A 16 27.70 0.19 -37.30
CA ALA A 16 26.49 0.57 -38.02
C ALA A 16 26.77 0.66 -39.53
N SER A 17 26.13 -0.22 -40.29
CA SER A 17 26.15 -0.22 -41.76
C SER A 17 24.91 0.53 -42.25
N SER A 18 25.08 1.76 -42.74
CA SER A 18 23.99 2.56 -43.30
C SER A 18 23.52 1.95 -44.62
N HIS A 19 22.36 1.30 -44.61
CA HIS A 19 21.64 0.95 -45.84
C HIS A 19 20.73 2.14 -46.20
N SER A 20 20.94 2.69 -47.39
CA SER A 20 20.07 3.70 -47.99
C SER A 20 18.71 3.05 -48.29
N MET A 21 17.68 3.41 -47.53
CA MET A 21 16.29 3.10 -47.88
C MET A 21 15.85 4.14 -48.91
N ALA A 22 15.60 3.71 -50.13
CA ALA A 22 14.89 4.53 -51.11
C ALA A 22 13.49 4.83 -50.55
N GLU A 23 13.23 6.08 -50.19
CA GLU A 23 11.89 6.55 -49.85
C GLU A 23 10.99 6.41 -51.08
N MET A 24 10.08 5.44 -51.07
CA MET A 24 8.88 5.52 -51.91
C MET A 24 8.00 6.63 -51.33
N SER A 25 8.12 7.83 -51.89
CA SER A 25 7.19 8.94 -51.66
C SER A 25 5.77 8.49 -52.02
N VAL A 26 4.91 8.35 -50.99
CA VAL A 26 3.48 8.16 -51.18
C VAL A 26 2.87 9.53 -51.47
N ASP A 27 2.29 9.68 -52.65
CA ASP A 27 1.59 10.89 -53.07
C ASP A 27 0.30 11.09 -52.23
N HIS A 28 0.42 11.85 -51.14
CA HIS A 28 -0.69 12.16 -50.24
C HIS A 28 -1.79 13.02 -50.90
N SER A 29 -1.57 13.58 -52.10
CA SER A 29 -2.57 14.40 -52.80
C SER A 29 -3.75 13.58 -53.34
N LYS A 30 -3.68 12.24 -53.30
CA LYS A 30 -4.73 11.34 -53.80
C LYS A 30 -5.48 10.59 -52.70
N MET A 31 -5.10 10.79 -51.44
CA MET A 31 -5.74 10.10 -50.33
C MET A 31 -6.97 10.91 -49.90
N THR A 32 -8.15 10.32 -50.08
CA THR A 32 -9.38 10.96 -49.59
C THR A 32 -9.44 10.86 -48.07
N GLN A 33 -10.27 11.70 -47.43
CA GLN A 33 -10.52 11.63 -45.99
C GLN A 33 -10.92 10.20 -45.56
N GLN A 34 -11.70 9.50 -46.39
CA GLN A 34 -12.12 8.11 -46.16
C GLN A 34 -10.96 7.12 -46.26
N ASP A 35 -10.00 7.34 -47.15
CA ASP A 35 -8.81 6.48 -47.25
C ASP A 35 -7.91 6.66 -46.02
N HIS A 36 -7.81 7.88 -45.50
CA HIS A 36 -7.12 8.16 -44.24
C HIS A 36 -7.82 7.48 -43.06
N GLU A 37 -9.14 7.58 -42.97
CA GLU A 37 -9.95 6.90 -41.94
C GLU A 37 -9.82 5.37 -42.00
N MET A 38 -9.87 4.79 -43.20
CA MET A 38 -9.72 3.34 -43.40
C MET A 38 -8.31 2.87 -43.05
N MET A 39 -7.28 3.65 -43.37
CA MET A 39 -5.89 3.35 -42.99
C MET A 39 -5.71 3.42 -41.46
N MET A 40 -6.24 4.45 -40.80
CA MET A 40 -6.17 4.59 -39.34
C MET A 40 -6.92 3.47 -38.61
N LYS A 41 -8.03 3.00 -39.17
CA LYS A 41 -8.78 1.83 -38.68
C LYS A 41 -8.03 0.51 -38.85
N HIS A 42 -7.35 0.31 -39.98
CA HIS A 42 -6.58 -0.91 -40.26
C HIS A 42 -5.27 -0.99 -39.45
N LEU A 43 -4.70 0.16 -39.07
CA LEU A 43 -3.52 0.26 -38.21
C LEU A 43 -3.83 0.03 -36.71
N GLY A 44 -5.09 -0.26 -36.35
CA GLY A 44 -5.48 -0.52 -34.96
C GLY A 44 -5.36 0.71 -34.05
N MET A 45 -5.33 1.91 -34.63
CA MET A 45 -5.17 3.17 -33.89
C MET A 45 -6.52 3.84 -33.55
N ALA A 46 -7.64 3.17 -33.81
CA ALA A 46 -8.98 3.67 -33.57
C ALA A 46 -9.69 2.79 -32.54
N GLU A 47 -9.16 2.78 -31.32
CA GLU A 47 -9.88 2.54 -30.07
C GLU A 47 -8.93 3.02 -28.97
N GLU A 48 -9.12 4.27 -28.53
CA GLU A 48 -8.63 4.69 -27.23
C GLU A 48 -9.30 3.74 -26.24
N GLU A 49 -8.58 2.68 -25.84
CA GLU A 49 -9.04 1.65 -24.93
C GLU A 49 -9.54 2.37 -23.68
N ALA A 50 -10.86 2.54 -23.59
CA ALA A 50 -11.47 3.32 -22.54
C ALA A 50 -11.05 2.69 -21.21
N THR A 51 -10.18 3.39 -20.49
CA THR A 51 -9.75 2.95 -19.17
C THR A 51 -11.02 2.74 -18.35
N PRO A 52 -11.23 1.54 -17.79
CA PRO A 52 -12.46 1.26 -17.08
C PRO A 52 -12.61 2.30 -15.96
N ILE A 53 -13.72 3.04 -15.97
CA ILE A 53 -14.03 3.98 -14.90
C ILE A 53 -14.30 3.17 -13.64
N VAL A 54 -13.27 3.02 -12.82
CA VAL A 54 -13.39 2.42 -11.49
C VAL A 54 -14.07 3.44 -10.59
N ASN A 55 -15.37 3.25 -10.37
CA ASN A 55 -16.15 4.09 -9.46
C ASN A 55 -15.90 3.62 -8.01
N ASP A 56 -14.83 4.12 -7.40
CA ASP A 56 -14.50 3.89 -6.00
C ASP A 56 -15.53 4.60 -5.10
N GLN A 57 -16.37 3.81 -4.42
CA GLN A 57 -17.47 4.29 -3.57
C GLN A 57 -17.03 4.82 -2.21
N ARG A 58 -15.75 4.75 -1.87
CA ARG A 58 -15.24 5.20 -0.58
C ARG A 58 -15.29 6.71 -0.45
N GLU A 59 -15.59 7.18 0.76
CA GLU A 59 -15.55 8.60 1.09
C GLU A 59 -14.11 9.12 0.95
N LEU A 60 -13.92 10.14 0.11
CA LEU A 60 -12.65 10.82 -0.03
C LEU A 60 -12.45 11.77 1.15
N VAL A 61 -11.43 11.49 1.96
CA VAL A 61 -11.01 12.35 3.07
C VAL A 61 -9.73 13.06 2.66
N LEU A 62 -9.80 14.38 2.57
CA LEU A 62 -8.69 15.23 2.18
C LEU A 62 -7.90 15.71 3.40
N PHE A 63 -6.58 15.69 3.26
CA PHE A 63 -5.63 16.16 4.27
C PHE A 63 -4.68 17.17 3.64
N PRO A 64 -4.17 18.15 4.40
CA PRO A 64 -2.98 18.89 4.00
C PRO A 64 -1.84 17.92 3.66
N GLU A 65 -1.03 18.24 2.64
CA GLU A 65 0.00 17.32 2.12
C GLU A 65 0.89 16.68 3.20
N ALA A 66 1.36 17.49 4.17
CA ALA A 66 2.17 16.99 5.29
C ALA A 66 1.41 15.95 6.16
N GLU A 67 0.15 16.24 6.47
CA GLU A 67 -0.70 15.38 7.31
C GLU A 67 -1.15 14.12 6.58
N TYR A 68 -1.34 14.18 5.26
CA TYR A 68 -1.59 13.02 4.41
C TYR A 68 -0.44 12.01 4.53
N HIS A 69 0.80 12.47 4.35
CA HIS A 69 1.98 11.60 4.42
C HIS A 69 2.20 11.04 5.82
N LEU A 70 1.98 11.86 6.85
CA LEU A 70 2.08 11.45 8.25
C LEU A 70 1.03 10.39 8.60
N THR A 71 -0.21 10.58 8.16
CA THR A 71 -1.30 9.63 8.37
C THR A 71 -0.97 8.28 7.71
N LEU A 72 -0.50 8.28 6.47
CA LEU A 72 -0.08 7.05 5.81
C LEU A 72 1.13 6.40 6.49
N GLN A 73 2.04 7.18 7.07
CA GLN A 73 3.16 6.65 7.84
C GLN A 73 2.67 5.94 9.10
N ASN A 74 1.72 6.54 9.83
CA ASN A 74 1.08 5.92 11.00
C ASN A 74 0.41 4.60 10.63
N MET A 75 -0.37 4.57 9.55
CA MET A 75 -1.02 3.33 9.08
C MET A 75 -0.02 2.21 8.77
N ARG A 76 1.10 2.53 8.11
CA ARG A 76 2.18 1.55 7.85
C ARG A 76 2.84 1.09 9.15
N ASP A 77 2.96 1.96 10.15
CA ASP A 77 3.51 1.61 11.44
C ASP A 77 2.60 0.69 12.24
N HIS A 78 1.29 0.91 12.20
CA HIS A 78 0.31 -0.01 12.79
C HIS A 78 0.41 -1.41 12.17
N LEU A 79 0.53 -1.51 10.84
CA LEU A 79 0.72 -2.80 10.16
C LEU A 79 2.02 -3.50 10.58
N ARG A 80 3.10 -2.73 10.82
CA ARG A 80 4.35 -3.28 11.34
C ARG A 80 4.17 -3.88 12.73
N GLY A 81 3.45 -3.18 13.62
CA GLY A 81 3.10 -3.69 14.95
C GLY A 81 2.34 -5.01 14.91
N VAL A 82 1.32 -5.11 14.05
CA VAL A 82 0.56 -6.35 13.85
C VAL A 82 1.47 -7.49 13.40
N ASN A 83 2.33 -7.24 12.40
CA ASN A 83 3.25 -8.27 11.90
C ASN A 83 4.26 -8.71 12.97
N LEU A 84 4.85 -7.76 13.72
CA LEU A 84 5.77 -8.07 14.81
C LEU A 84 5.08 -8.89 15.91
N ALA A 85 3.84 -8.55 16.26
CA ALA A 85 3.08 -9.32 17.24
C ALA A 85 2.87 -10.77 16.76
N LEU A 86 2.46 -10.97 15.50
CA LEU A 86 2.30 -12.30 14.92
C LEU A 86 3.62 -13.11 14.93
N MET A 87 4.75 -12.49 14.60
CA MET A 87 6.06 -13.16 14.64
C MET A 87 6.44 -13.59 16.07
N ASN A 88 6.18 -12.75 17.06
CA ASN A 88 6.48 -13.05 18.46
C ASN A 88 5.54 -14.14 19.01
N VAL A 89 4.24 -14.08 18.70
CA VAL A 89 3.28 -15.16 19.02
C VAL A 89 3.73 -16.49 18.42
N ALA A 90 4.13 -16.51 17.15
CA ALA A 90 4.64 -17.71 16.49
C ALA A 90 5.93 -18.27 17.13
N SER A 91 6.68 -17.43 17.85
CA SER A 91 7.89 -17.84 18.57
C SER A 91 7.64 -18.16 20.05
N GLY A 92 6.41 -18.02 20.53
CA GLY A 92 6.07 -18.16 21.95
C GLY A 92 6.48 -16.96 22.83
N ASP A 93 6.95 -15.85 22.24
CA ASP A 93 7.40 -14.65 22.95
C ASP A 93 6.21 -13.70 23.21
N TYR A 94 5.22 -14.10 24.01
CA TYR A 94 3.95 -13.36 24.13
C TYR A 94 4.11 -11.96 24.75
N VAL A 95 5.02 -11.79 25.70
CA VAL A 95 5.33 -10.47 26.27
C VAL A 95 5.83 -9.50 25.20
N LYS A 96 6.75 -9.93 24.33
CA LYS A 96 7.25 -9.08 23.22
C LYS A 96 6.17 -8.80 22.19
N ALA A 97 5.25 -9.76 21.96
CA ALA A 97 4.10 -9.52 21.11
C ALA A 97 3.22 -8.39 21.66
N ALA A 98 2.98 -8.39 22.97
CA ALA A 98 2.21 -7.34 23.63
C ALA A 98 2.89 -5.97 23.53
N GLU A 99 4.20 -5.92 23.78
CA GLU A 99 5.01 -4.70 23.61
C GLU A 99 4.95 -4.16 22.19
N ALA A 100 5.01 -5.03 21.17
CA ALA A 100 4.88 -4.61 19.78
C ALA A 100 3.51 -3.97 19.48
N ILE A 101 2.42 -4.54 20.00
CA ILE A 101 1.08 -3.95 19.84
C ILE A 101 1.00 -2.58 20.54
N GLU A 102 1.51 -2.45 21.75
CA GLU A 102 1.45 -1.18 22.48
C GLU A 102 2.30 -0.09 21.86
N GLN A 103 3.53 -0.42 21.43
CA GLN A 103 4.47 0.51 20.81
C GLN A 103 3.91 1.10 19.51
N HIS A 104 3.23 0.26 18.72
CA HIS A 104 2.77 0.65 17.40
C HIS A 104 1.29 1.04 17.34
N LEU A 105 0.44 0.59 18.26
CA LEU A 105 -1.01 0.79 18.20
C LEU A 105 -1.64 1.22 19.54
N GLY A 106 -0.90 1.29 20.65
CA GLY A 106 -1.45 1.67 21.95
C GLY A 106 -1.83 3.17 22.01
N PHE A 107 -2.74 3.53 22.92
CA PHE A 107 -3.18 4.94 23.10
C PHE A 107 -2.04 5.91 23.44
N GLY A 108 -1.05 5.47 24.22
CA GLY A 108 0.14 6.28 24.53
C GLY A 108 0.96 6.63 23.28
N ASN A 109 0.76 5.86 22.22
CA ASN A 109 1.35 6.02 20.90
C ASN A 109 0.25 6.24 19.86
N SER A 110 -0.73 7.11 20.14
CA SER A 110 -1.66 7.71 19.14
C SER A 110 -0.93 8.44 17.98
N HIS A 111 0.39 8.24 17.93
CA HIS A 111 1.43 8.93 17.24
C HIS A 111 2.61 7.99 16.85
N GLY A 112 2.45 6.66 16.92
CA GLY A 112 3.50 5.67 16.64
C GLY A 112 4.70 5.75 17.60
N ALA A 113 5.71 4.89 17.39
CA ALA A 113 6.92 4.85 18.22
C ALA A 113 7.73 6.17 18.24
N ASN A 114 7.37 7.13 17.36
CA ASN A 114 8.06 8.42 17.17
C ASN A 114 7.25 9.65 17.59
N GLY A 115 6.02 9.52 18.10
CA GLY A 115 5.24 10.72 18.49
C GLY A 115 4.72 11.57 17.32
N LEU A 116 4.49 10.96 16.15
CA LEU A 116 3.81 11.49 14.96
C LEU A 116 2.41 12.07 15.25
N HIS A 117 2.23 13.38 15.11
CA HIS A 117 0.96 14.11 15.28
C HIS A 117 -0.30 13.40 14.74
N SER A 118 -1.42 13.53 15.45
CA SER A 118 -2.70 12.95 15.03
C SER A 118 -3.44 13.89 14.09
N ALA A 119 -3.63 13.50 12.84
CA ALA A 119 -4.43 14.24 11.86
C ALA A 119 -5.96 14.13 12.12
N ARG A 120 -6.37 13.95 13.38
CA ARG A 120 -7.75 13.67 13.79
C ARG A 120 -8.71 14.78 13.38
N GLU A 121 -8.24 16.03 13.36
CA GLU A 121 -9.06 17.20 13.01
C GLU A 121 -9.58 17.16 11.58
N TYR A 122 -8.88 16.47 10.67
CA TYR A 122 -9.28 16.29 9.26
C TYR A 122 -10.16 15.05 9.05
N MET A 123 -10.28 14.18 10.05
CA MET A 123 -11.03 12.93 9.92
C MET A 123 -12.52 13.13 10.21
N PRO A 124 -13.44 12.58 9.39
CA PRO A 124 -14.86 12.58 9.70
C PRO A 124 -15.14 11.75 10.95
N SER A 125 -16.28 11.99 11.61
CA SER A 125 -16.63 11.34 12.88
C SER A 125 -16.57 9.81 12.82
N GLY A 126 -17.02 9.20 11.72
CA GLY A 126 -16.94 7.76 11.53
C GLY A 126 -15.50 7.23 11.52
N MET A 127 -14.58 7.90 10.81
CA MET A 127 -13.16 7.54 10.80
C MET A 127 -12.51 7.73 12.17
N GLN A 128 -12.86 8.79 12.91
CA GLN A 128 -12.36 9.00 14.28
C GLN A 128 -12.81 7.88 15.23
N MET A 129 -14.05 7.42 15.11
CA MET A 129 -14.57 6.31 15.92
C MET A 129 -13.84 5.00 15.61
N LEU A 130 -13.59 4.70 14.33
CA LEU A 130 -12.82 3.51 13.94
C LEU A 130 -11.38 3.57 14.45
N GLY A 131 -10.71 4.72 14.35
CA GLY A 131 -9.36 4.91 14.91
C GLY A 131 -9.31 4.72 16.43
N HIS A 132 -10.27 5.30 17.16
CA HIS A 132 -10.40 5.07 18.60
C HIS A 132 -10.70 3.61 18.96
N GLY A 133 -11.57 2.96 18.18
CA GLY A 133 -11.89 1.54 18.29
C GLY A 133 -10.64 0.68 18.10
N MET A 134 -9.83 0.96 17.08
CA MET A 134 -8.56 0.28 16.84
C MET A 134 -7.63 0.36 18.04
N HIS A 135 -7.37 1.56 18.59
CA HIS A 135 -6.51 1.71 19.78
C HIS A 135 -7.07 0.97 21.00
N THR A 136 -8.39 0.98 21.20
CA THR A 136 -9.05 0.23 22.28
C THR A 136 -8.87 -1.27 22.13
N LYS A 137 -9.05 -1.80 20.90
CA LYS A 137 -8.85 -3.22 20.60
C LYS A 137 -7.38 -3.63 20.68
N ALA A 138 -6.45 -2.75 20.30
CA ALA A 138 -5.03 -2.98 20.46
C ALA A 138 -4.65 -3.14 21.93
N ASN A 139 -5.15 -2.27 22.81
CA ASN A 139 -4.94 -2.42 24.25
C ASN A 139 -5.50 -3.74 24.79
N ALA A 140 -6.71 -4.13 24.38
CA ALA A 140 -7.30 -5.39 24.79
C ALA A 140 -6.48 -6.60 24.32
N LEU A 141 -5.98 -6.57 23.08
CA LEU A 141 -5.08 -7.60 22.55
C LEU A 141 -3.77 -7.64 23.32
N ALA A 142 -3.17 -6.51 23.68
CA ALA A 142 -1.94 -6.47 24.46
C ALA A 142 -2.12 -7.06 25.87
N THR A 143 -3.27 -6.87 26.51
CA THR A 143 -3.61 -7.56 27.76
C THR A 143 -3.71 -9.08 27.54
N THR A 144 -4.47 -9.53 26.54
CA THR A 144 -4.59 -10.95 26.20
C THR A 144 -3.25 -11.61 25.90
N LEU A 145 -2.35 -10.93 25.18
CA LEU A 145 -1.01 -11.43 24.90
C LEU A 145 -0.19 -11.59 26.19
N ARG A 146 -0.31 -10.69 27.17
CA ARG A 146 0.38 -10.88 28.46
C ARG A 146 -0.20 -12.02 29.27
N ASP A 147 -1.52 -12.20 29.25
CA ASP A 147 -2.16 -13.31 29.94
C ASP A 147 -1.73 -14.66 29.32
N ALA A 148 -1.50 -14.69 28.00
CA ALA A 148 -1.05 -15.87 27.27
C ALA A 148 0.35 -16.37 27.66
N GLU A 149 1.19 -15.54 28.31
CA GLU A 149 2.43 -15.99 28.93
C GLU A 149 2.19 -17.08 30.00
N ILE A 150 0.99 -17.08 30.60
CA ILE A 150 0.58 -18.04 31.62
C ILE A 150 -0.43 -19.04 31.05
N THR A 151 -1.38 -18.57 30.24
CA THR A 151 -2.51 -19.40 29.78
C THR A 151 -2.23 -20.18 28.50
N GLU A 152 -1.27 -19.72 27.68
CA GLU A 152 -1.00 -20.24 26.33
C GLU A 152 -2.26 -20.28 25.42
N ASP A 153 -3.27 -19.43 25.69
CA ASP A 153 -4.54 -19.41 24.95
C ASP A 153 -4.40 -18.70 23.60
N SER A 154 -3.87 -19.45 22.63
CA SER A 154 -3.74 -18.99 21.25
C SER A 154 -5.08 -18.67 20.58
N GLN A 155 -6.18 -19.30 20.99
CA GLN A 155 -7.49 -19.04 20.40
C GLN A 155 -7.97 -17.63 20.76
N GLU A 156 -7.87 -17.25 22.04
CA GLU A 156 -8.25 -15.91 22.49
C GLU A 156 -7.35 -14.82 21.87
N ILE A 157 -6.06 -15.09 21.67
CA ILE A 157 -5.16 -14.19 20.92
C ILE A 157 -5.71 -13.93 19.50
N PHE A 158 -6.07 -14.99 18.76
CA PHE A 158 -6.57 -14.83 17.39
C PHE A 158 -7.94 -14.14 17.34
N LEU A 159 -8.82 -14.39 18.31
CA LEU A 159 -10.09 -13.65 18.43
C LEU A 159 -9.85 -12.15 18.63
N LYS A 160 -8.92 -11.78 19.52
CA LYS A 160 -8.58 -10.37 19.76
C LYS A 160 -7.83 -9.73 18.60
N MET A 161 -7.03 -10.49 17.87
CA MET A 161 -6.40 -10.04 16.62
C MET A 161 -7.43 -9.78 15.52
N ALA A 162 -8.46 -10.63 15.40
CA ALA A 162 -9.57 -10.42 14.48
C ALA A 162 -10.37 -9.15 14.83
N ASP A 163 -10.66 -8.95 16.12
CA ASP A 163 -11.29 -7.72 16.63
C ASP A 163 -10.50 -6.46 16.23
N LEU A 164 -9.17 -6.48 16.41
CA LEU A 164 -8.30 -5.36 16.03
C LEU A 164 -8.30 -5.11 14.51
N THR A 165 -8.03 -6.15 13.72
CA THR A 165 -7.92 -6.03 12.26
C THR A 165 -9.25 -5.70 11.58
N SER A 166 -10.39 -6.02 12.20
CA SER A 166 -11.71 -5.59 11.73
C SER A 166 -11.84 -4.07 11.62
N GLN A 167 -11.15 -3.30 12.47
CA GLN A 167 -11.16 -1.84 12.43
C GLN A 167 -10.38 -1.32 11.22
N CYS A 168 -9.27 -1.98 10.87
CA CYS A 168 -8.52 -1.68 9.66
C CYS A 168 -9.41 -1.90 8.43
N VAL A 169 -10.04 -3.07 8.33
CA VAL A 169 -10.93 -3.43 7.21
C VAL A 169 -12.06 -2.41 7.08
N ALA A 170 -12.79 -2.13 8.15
CA ALA A 170 -13.90 -1.17 8.14
C ALA A 170 -13.45 0.23 7.69
N CYS A 171 -12.26 0.68 8.11
CA CYS A 171 -11.74 1.99 7.69
C CYS A 171 -11.34 1.98 6.20
N HIS A 172 -10.67 0.93 5.74
CA HIS A 172 -10.20 0.80 4.35
C HIS A 172 -11.34 0.57 3.35
N ASP A 173 -12.45 -0.02 3.79
CA ASP A 173 -13.67 -0.23 3.01
C ASP A 173 -14.54 1.03 2.93
N ALA A 174 -14.47 1.92 3.92
CA ALA A 174 -15.30 3.13 3.97
C ALA A 174 -14.60 4.37 3.42
N TYR A 175 -13.27 4.49 3.62
CA TYR A 175 -12.54 5.72 3.35
C TYR A 175 -11.37 5.52 2.40
N ARG A 176 -11.10 6.55 1.61
CA ARG A 176 -9.86 6.73 0.86
C ARG A 176 -9.28 8.09 1.19
N LEU A 177 -7.95 8.16 1.31
CA LEU A 177 -7.28 9.40 1.65
C LEU A 177 -6.82 10.11 0.37
N GLY A 178 -6.86 11.43 0.38
CA GLY A 178 -6.23 12.28 -0.63
C GLY A 178 -5.45 13.43 0.03
N ALA A 179 -4.52 14.01 -0.73
CA ALA A 179 -3.87 15.26 -0.37
C ALA A 179 -4.57 16.43 -1.09
N GLU A 180 -4.76 17.54 -0.38
CA GLU A 180 -5.14 18.85 -0.92
C GLU A 180 -3.95 19.64 -1.46
#